data_AF-A0A023G5R3-F1
#
_entry.id   AF-A0A023G5R3-F1
#
_cell.length_a   1.000
_cell.length_b   1.000
_cell.length_c   1.000
_cell.angle_alpha   90.00
_cell.angle_beta   90.00
_cell.angle_gamma   90.00
#
_symmetry.space_group_name_H-M   'P 1'
#
loop_
_entity.id
_entity.type
_entity.pdbx_description
1 polymer ?
#
loop_
_entity_poly.entity_id
_entity_poly.type
_entity_poly.pdbx_seq_one_letter_code
_entity_poly.pdbx_strand_id
1 'polypeptide(L)'
;MISMLATSRTFLSKAFKPQRLSVRWTAYEGDGKTTVTVLNQERGDMLLVNSYSPAGFRMNNGLFIVGPVALFPRSVLQWRVRSASDISAESLSLFTLLEPKLDVLVLGLGDVNDCLDMEVIRYLREKKITVEMHPTVTACTTFNFLNVEDRNVAAAMIPPAHVSAGDEFYLQAGRERRALLAAD
;
A
#
# COMPACT_ATOMS: atom_id res chain seq x y z
N MET A 1 12.09 34.39 -45.65
CA MET A 1 13.21 33.60 -46.22
C MET A 1 13.87 32.93 -45.03
N ILE A 2 13.76 31.63 -44.79
CA ILE A 2 14.13 30.50 -45.67
C ILE A 2 13.11 29.36 -45.51
N SER A 3 12.81 28.74 -46.64
CA SER A 3 12.04 27.51 -46.87
C SER A 3 12.98 26.31 -46.82
N MET A 4 12.54 25.16 -46.28
CA MET A 4 12.42 23.90 -47.05
C MET A 4 12.04 22.68 -46.18
N LEU A 5 10.89 22.09 -46.54
CA LEU A 5 10.60 20.66 -46.82
C LEU A 5 11.06 19.61 -45.78
N ALA A 6 10.14 19.03 -45.00
CA ALA A 6 9.25 17.91 -45.35
C ALA A 6 9.97 16.56 -45.49
N THR A 7 9.63 15.58 -44.65
CA THR A 7 9.33 14.20 -45.09
C THR A 7 8.48 13.48 -44.03
N SER A 8 7.28 13.12 -44.46
CA SER A 8 6.32 12.23 -43.81
C SER A 8 6.88 10.82 -43.63
N ARG A 9 6.67 10.20 -42.45
CA ARG A 9 6.52 8.75 -42.32
C ARG A 9 5.47 8.42 -41.26
N THR A 10 4.25 8.24 -41.75
CA THR A 10 3.17 7.46 -41.14
C THR A 10 3.70 6.08 -40.74
N PHE A 11 3.66 5.75 -39.44
CA PHE A 11 3.83 4.37 -38.97
C PHE A 11 2.47 3.81 -38.56
N LEU A 12 2.11 2.76 -39.29
CA LEU A 12 0.90 1.96 -39.14
C LEU A 12 0.80 1.33 -37.75
N SER A 13 -0.45 1.34 -37.28
CA SER A 13 -1.01 0.60 -36.15
C SER A 13 -0.49 -0.83 -35.99
N LYS A 14 -0.12 -1.20 -34.76
CA LYS A 14 -0.18 -2.58 -34.31
C LYS A 14 -0.86 -2.63 -32.95
N ALA A 15 -2.17 -2.90 -32.98
CA ALA A 15 -2.96 -3.15 -31.80
C ALA A 15 -2.41 -4.37 -31.04
N PHE A 16 -2.14 -4.18 -29.74
CA PHE A 16 -1.81 -5.25 -28.83
C PHE A 16 -3.06 -6.11 -28.59
N LYS A 17 -3.07 -7.34 -29.11
CA LYS A 17 -4.13 -8.32 -28.81
C LYS A 17 -3.78 -9.00 -27.48
N PRO A 18 -4.56 -8.82 -26.40
CA PRO A 18 -4.38 -9.65 -25.22
C PRO A 18 -4.73 -11.10 -25.59
N GLN A 19 -3.87 -12.04 -25.21
CA GLN A 19 -4.18 -13.46 -25.31
C GLN A 19 -5.42 -13.74 -24.48
N ARG A 20 -6.54 -14.05 -25.16
CA ARG A 20 -7.73 -14.57 -24.50
C ARG A 20 -7.40 -15.94 -23.93
N LEU A 21 -7.34 -16.04 -22.61
CA LEU A 21 -7.47 -17.33 -21.94
C LEU A 21 -8.82 -17.91 -22.37
N SER A 22 -8.80 -19.06 -23.06
CA SER A 22 -10.00 -19.80 -23.38
C SER A 22 -10.55 -20.39 -22.08
N VAL A 23 -11.41 -19.64 -21.40
CA VAL A 23 -12.25 -20.19 -20.35
C VAL A 23 -13.25 -21.12 -21.04
N ARG A 24 -12.96 -22.42 -20.99
CA ARG A 24 -13.84 -23.46 -21.50
C ARG A 24 -15.03 -23.55 -20.56
N TRP A 25 -16.09 -22.82 -20.86
CA TRP A 25 -17.39 -23.01 -20.26
C TRP A 25 -18.00 -24.28 -20.88
N THR A 26 -18.17 -25.34 -20.09
CA THR A 26 -19.23 -26.29 -20.38
C THR A 26 -20.56 -25.59 -20.06
N ALA A 27 -21.18 -25.00 -21.07
CA ALA A 27 -22.55 -24.52 -20.96
C ALA A 27 -23.46 -25.74 -20.76
N TYR A 28 -24.25 -25.74 -19.70
CA TYR A 28 -25.35 -26.69 -19.55
C TYR A 28 -26.56 -26.05 -20.25
N GLU A 29 -26.94 -26.58 -21.41
CA GLU A 29 -28.12 -26.17 -22.18
C GLU A 29 -29.38 -26.73 -21.51
N GLY A 30 -30.05 -25.87 -20.72
CA GLY A 30 -31.37 -26.11 -20.15
C GLY A 30 -32.00 -24.78 -19.77
N ASP A 31 -33.25 -24.59 -20.16
CA ASP A 31 -34.06 -23.42 -19.87
C ASP A 31 -34.36 -23.31 -18.36
N GLY A 32 -33.92 -22.22 -17.74
CA GLY A 32 -34.22 -21.92 -16.33
C GLY A 32 -33.03 -21.76 -15.38
N LYS A 33 -31.80 -21.54 -15.85
CA LYS A 33 -30.68 -21.18 -14.95
C LYS A 33 -30.41 -19.69 -14.95
N THR A 34 -30.75 -19.04 -13.84
CA THR A 34 -30.23 -17.73 -13.46
C THR A 34 -28.71 -17.83 -13.34
N THR A 35 -27.99 -17.16 -14.24
CA THR A 35 -26.54 -17.01 -14.13
C THR A 35 -26.22 -16.10 -12.96
N VAL A 36 -25.93 -16.70 -11.80
CA VAL A 36 -25.38 -15.98 -10.65
C VAL A 36 -23.91 -15.74 -10.91
N THR A 37 -23.58 -14.57 -11.44
CA THR A 37 -22.23 -14.03 -11.31
C THR A 37 -22.14 -13.39 -9.93
N VAL A 38 -21.40 -14.02 -9.01
CA VAL A 38 -21.13 -13.41 -7.70
C VAL A 38 -20.17 -12.25 -7.93
N LEU A 39 -20.72 -11.03 -8.01
CA LEU A 39 -20.01 -9.76 -8.22
C LEU A 39 -19.08 -9.36 -7.04
N ASN A 40 -18.83 -10.26 -6.08
CA ASN A 40 -18.29 -9.95 -4.76
C ASN A 40 -16.93 -10.62 -4.47
N GLN A 41 -16.14 -10.95 -5.49
CA GLN A 41 -14.82 -11.60 -5.33
C GLN A 41 -13.63 -10.64 -5.50
N GLU A 42 -13.78 -9.35 -5.16
CA GLU A 42 -12.66 -8.40 -5.10
C GLU A 42 -12.03 -8.31 -3.71
N ARG A 43 -11.88 -9.43 -2.99
CA ARG A 43 -11.07 -9.47 -1.75
C ARG A 43 -9.57 -9.65 -2.01
N GLY A 44 -9.14 -9.60 -3.27
CA GLY A 44 -7.83 -10.08 -3.73
C GLY A 44 -6.66 -9.10 -3.62
N ASP A 45 -6.90 -7.79 -3.53
CA ASP A 45 -5.83 -6.79 -3.77
C ASP A 45 -5.54 -5.92 -2.53
N MET A 46 -5.43 -6.54 -1.37
CA MET A 46 -5.04 -5.81 -0.17
C MET A 46 -3.52 -5.62 -0.11
N LEU A 47 -3.08 -4.40 0.14
CA LEU A 47 -1.67 -4.07 0.33
C LEU A 47 -1.24 -4.42 1.75
N LEU A 48 -0.20 -5.23 1.83
CA LEU A 48 0.46 -5.61 3.07
C LEU A 48 1.93 -5.20 3.01
N VAL A 49 2.46 -4.76 4.15
CA VAL A 49 3.89 -4.51 4.28
C VAL A 49 4.59 -5.85 4.41
N ASN A 50 5.44 -6.18 3.43
CA ASN A 50 6.20 -7.42 3.39
C ASN A 50 7.59 -7.23 4.01
N SER A 51 8.24 -6.10 3.77
CA SER A 51 9.51 -5.77 4.42
C SER A 51 9.75 -4.26 4.47
N TYR A 52 10.73 -3.83 5.25
CA TYR A 52 11.14 -2.45 5.38
C TYR A 52 12.66 -2.34 5.44
N SER A 53 13.16 -1.13 5.21
CA SER A 53 14.56 -0.75 5.35
C SER A 53 14.63 0.74 5.72
N PRO A 54 15.81 1.28 6.06
CA PRO A 54 15.94 2.72 6.28
C PRO A 54 15.59 3.56 5.06
N ALA A 55 15.59 2.96 3.86
CA ALA A 55 15.18 3.64 2.66
C ALA A 55 13.65 3.66 2.47
N GLY A 56 12.88 2.75 3.06
CA GLY A 56 11.44 2.68 2.84
C GLY A 56 10.82 1.29 3.01
N PHE A 57 9.71 1.05 2.31
CA PHE A 57 8.84 -0.10 2.53
C PHE A 57 8.60 -0.90 1.25
N ARG A 58 8.58 -2.23 1.39
CA ARG A 58 8.24 -3.19 0.33
C ARG A 58 6.88 -3.81 0.61
N MET A 59 6.01 -3.76 -0.39
CA MET A 59 4.66 -4.33 -0.32
C MET A 59 4.64 -5.78 -0.79
N ASN A 60 3.58 -6.51 -0.45
CA ASN A 60 3.31 -7.89 -0.89
C ASN A 60 3.25 -8.08 -2.42
N ASN A 61 2.85 -7.04 -3.16
CA ASN A 61 2.83 -7.05 -4.64
C ASN A 61 4.19 -6.74 -5.29
N GLY A 62 5.25 -6.55 -4.49
CA GLY A 62 6.60 -6.26 -4.97
C GLY A 62 6.92 -4.77 -5.13
N LEU A 63 5.95 -3.86 -4.96
CA LEU A 63 6.17 -2.42 -4.98
C LEU A 63 7.10 -2.01 -3.83
N PHE A 64 8.12 -1.20 -4.14
CA PHE A 64 9.01 -0.60 -3.15
C PHE A 64 8.83 0.91 -3.17
N ILE A 65 8.50 1.49 -2.02
CA ILE A 65 8.24 2.92 -1.85
C ILE A 65 9.33 3.48 -0.96
N VAL A 66 9.98 4.55 -1.43
CA VAL A 66 11.07 5.21 -0.73
C VAL A 66 10.53 6.30 0.20
N GLY A 67 11.02 6.33 1.43
CA GLY A 67 10.67 7.32 2.44
C GLY A 67 9.34 7.06 3.15
N PRO A 68 8.79 8.07 3.84
CA PRO A 68 7.54 7.95 4.59
C PRO A 68 6.32 7.74 3.70
N VAL A 69 5.37 6.94 4.20
CA VAL A 69 4.21 6.48 3.44
C VAL A 69 2.92 6.58 4.24
N ALA A 70 1.83 6.88 3.54
CA ALA A 70 0.46 6.70 3.99
C ALA A 70 -0.09 5.43 3.32
N LEU A 71 -0.38 4.40 4.13
CA LEU A 71 -0.89 3.11 3.69
C LEU A 71 -2.39 3.01 3.96
N PHE A 72 -3.09 2.53 2.96
CA PHE A 72 -4.50 2.18 3.00
C PHE A 72 -4.67 0.73 2.54
N PRO A 73 -5.85 0.12 2.76
CA PRO A 73 -6.06 -1.27 2.41
C PRO A 73 -5.70 -1.61 0.97
N ARG A 74 -5.88 -0.68 0.02
CA ARG A 74 -5.64 -0.91 -1.42
C ARG A 74 -4.72 0.12 -2.09
N SER A 75 -4.19 1.07 -1.34
CA SER A 75 -3.36 2.14 -1.91
C SER A 75 -2.24 2.54 -0.97
N VAL A 76 -1.18 3.06 -1.57
CA VAL A 76 -0.03 3.64 -0.86
C VAL A 76 0.27 4.99 -1.48
N LEU A 77 0.45 5.99 -0.62
CA LEU A 77 0.78 7.36 -1.00
C LEU A 77 2.06 7.77 -0.28
N GLN A 78 2.86 8.62 -0.90
CA GLN A 78 4.01 9.21 -0.23
C GLN A 78 3.54 10.25 0.78
N TRP A 79 4.02 10.15 2.01
CA TRP A 79 3.63 11.05 3.09
C TRP A 79 4.70 12.12 3.30
N ARG A 80 4.29 13.39 3.29
CA ARG A 80 5.20 14.54 3.31
C ARG A 80 5.61 14.91 4.74
N VAL A 81 6.37 14.03 5.37
CA VAL A 81 7.07 14.26 6.65
C VAL A 81 8.50 13.73 6.54
N ARG A 82 9.43 14.17 7.39
CA ARG A 82 10.78 13.55 7.47
C ARG A 82 10.99 12.84 8.80
N SER A 83 10.41 13.37 9.87
CA SER A 83 10.50 12.83 11.23
C SER A 83 9.18 13.02 11.98
N ALA A 84 9.06 12.44 13.18
CA ALA A 84 7.86 12.62 14.00
C ALA A 84 7.58 14.10 14.35
N SER A 85 8.62 14.93 14.42
CA SER A 85 8.47 16.37 14.67
C SER A 85 7.81 17.15 13.52
N ASP A 86 7.82 16.62 12.29
CA ASP A 86 7.14 17.25 11.15
C ASP A 86 5.63 16.89 11.11
N ILE A 87 5.15 16.04 12.04
CA ILE A 87 3.75 15.61 12.08
C ILE A 87 2.89 16.74 12.63
N SER A 88 1.91 17.16 11.84
CA SER A 88 0.97 18.24 12.13
C SER A 88 -0.46 17.85 11.72
N ALA A 89 -1.43 18.68 12.08
CA ALA A 89 -2.80 18.53 11.60
C ALA A 89 -2.89 18.55 10.06
N GLU A 90 -2.05 19.36 9.40
CA GLU A 90 -2.00 19.44 7.94
C GLU A 90 -1.45 18.16 7.32
N SER A 91 -0.36 17.61 7.87
CA SER A 91 0.22 16.35 7.36
C SER A 91 -0.71 15.16 7.58
N LEU A 92 -1.60 15.23 8.57
CA LEU A 92 -2.59 14.18 8.87
C LEU A 92 -3.95 14.40 8.20
N SER A 93 -4.16 15.54 7.54
CA SER A 93 -5.44 15.91 6.92
C SER A 93 -5.97 14.81 5.99
N LEU A 94 -5.09 14.18 5.21
CA LEU A 94 -5.39 13.05 4.34
C LEU A 94 -6.16 11.94 5.06
N PHE A 95 -5.80 11.58 6.29
CA PHE A 95 -6.45 10.51 7.04
C PHE A 95 -7.79 10.94 7.64
N THR A 96 -7.95 12.22 7.92
CA THR A 96 -9.15 12.77 8.60
C THR A 96 -10.28 13.15 7.66
N LEU A 97 -10.00 13.26 6.37
CA LEU A 97 -10.94 13.68 5.33
C LEU A 97 -11.57 12.50 4.57
N LEU A 98 -11.19 11.26 4.89
CA LEU A 98 -11.66 10.07 4.19
C LEU A 98 -13.08 9.69 4.65
N GLU A 99 -13.86 9.21 3.67
CA GLU A 99 -15.14 8.55 3.89
C GLU A 99 -15.10 7.14 3.26
N PRO A 100 -15.47 6.09 4.00
CA PRO A 100 -15.87 6.10 5.39
C PRO A 100 -14.70 6.45 6.32
N LYS A 101 -15.03 7.08 7.45
CA LYS A 101 -14.06 7.46 8.46
C LYS A 101 -13.30 6.26 9.05
N LEU A 102 -11.99 6.43 9.22
CA LEU A 102 -11.11 5.43 9.83
C LEU A 102 -11.52 5.08 11.26
N ASP A 103 -11.53 3.78 11.56
CA ASP A 103 -11.68 3.24 12.91
C ASP A 103 -10.37 3.41 13.69
N VAL A 104 -9.25 3.12 13.02
CA VAL A 104 -7.90 3.12 13.58
C VAL A 104 -6.91 3.73 12.60
N LEU A 105 -6.07 4.63 13.09
CA LEU A 105 -4.88 5.13 12.41
C LEU A 105 -3.64 4.62 13.16
N VAL A 106 -2.82 3.82 12.48
CA VAL A 106 -1.54 3.36 13.01
C VAL A 106 -0.45 4.36 12.64
N LEU A 107 0.29 4.87 13.61
CA LEU A 107 1.42 5.78 13.41
C LEU A 107 2.73 5.04 13.69
N GLY A 108 3.52 4.81 12.65
CA GLY A 108 4.89 4.30 12.73
C GLY A 108 5.88 5.45 12.79
N LEU A 109 6.45 5.72 13.97
CA LEU A 109 7.26 6.91 14.24
C LEU A 109 8.77 6.70 14.01
N GLY A 110 9.17 5.77 13.14
CA GLY A 110 10.58 5.39 13.02
C GLY A 110 11.00 4.51 14.19
N ASP A 111 11.92 5.01 15.00
CA ASP A 111 12.52 4.33 16.17
C ASP A 111 11.81 4.73 17.48
N VAL A 112 12.14 4.06 18.59
CA VAL A 112 11.37 4.06 19.87
C VAL A 112 11.22 5.43 20.57
N ASN A 113 12.04 6.43 20.22
CA ASN A 113 12.19 7.64 21.04
C ASN A 113 11.41 8.88 20.58
N ASP A 114 10.59 8.76 19.54
CA ASP A 114 9.88 9.89 18.98
C ASP A 114 8.51 10.10 19.67
N CYS A 115 8.30 11.30 20.22
CA CYS A 115 7.04 11.70 20.86
C CYS A 115 6.23 12.62 19.94
N LEU A 116 4.91 12.47 19.93
CA LEU A 116 4.01 13.31 19.16
C LEU A 116 3.61 14.55 19.96
N ASP A 117 3.44 15.69 19.29
CA ASP A 117 2.90 16.89 19.94
C ASP A 117 1.48 16.63 20.46
N MET A 118 1.20 17.11 21.67
CA MET A 118 -0.13 17.04 22.30
C MET A 118 -1.21 17.70 21.46
N GLU A 119 -0.87 18.72 20.66
CA GLU A 119 -1.82 19.35 19.74
C GLU A 119 -2.32 18.38 18.66
N VAL A 120 -1.43 17.53 18.16
CA VAL A 120 -1.76 16.52 17.15
C VAL A 120 -2.65 15.43 17.74
N ILE A 121 -2.34 14.99 18.97
CA ILE A 121 -3.16 14.01 19.69
C ILE A 121 -4.57 14.54 19.91
N ARG A 122 -4.70 15.82 20.32
CA ARG A 122 -5.99 16.49 20.49
C ARG A 122 -6.76 16.56 19.17
N TYR A 123 -6.11 16.96 18.09
CA TYR A 123 -6.71 17.01 16.75
C TYR A 123 -7.28 15.66 16.31
N LEU A 124 -6.53 14.57 16.47
CA LEU A 124 -7.01 13.22 16.11
C LEU A 124 -8.19 12.76 17.00
N ARG A 125 -8.16 13.12 18.29
CA ARG A 125 -9.26 12.84 19.22
C ARG A 125 -10.54 13.59 18.84
N GLU A 126 -10.44 14.86 18.47
CA GLU A 126 -11.60 15.65 17.98
C GLU A 126 -12.20 15.04 16.73
N LYS A 127 -11.35 14.50 15.85
CA LYS A 127 -11.78 13.74 14.68
C LYS A 127 -12.33 12.36 15.04
N LYS A 128 -12.33 11.92 16.31
CA LYS A 128 -12.77 10.60 16.83
C LYS A 128 -12.18 9.41 16.06
N ILE A 129 -10.91 9.50 15.67
CA ILE A 129 -10.15 8.39 15.09
C ILE A 129 -9.31 7.78 16.21
N THR A 130 -9.32 6.45 16.37
CA THR A 130 -8.45 5.79 17.34
C THR A 130 -7.02 5.80 16.81
N VAL A 131 -6.04 6.13 17.64
CA VAL A 131 -4.65 6.27 17.20
C VAL A 131 -3.77 5.27 17.94
N GLU A 132 -3.05 4.45 17.19
CA GLU A 132 -2.09 3.47 17.68
C GLU A 132 -0.68 3.92 17.32
N MET A 133 0.12 4.36 18.29
CA MET A 133 1.48 4.83 18.07
C MET A 133 2.49 3.77 18.43
N HIS A 134 3.34 3.39 17.48
CA HIS A 134 4.30 2.30 17.65
C HIS A 134 5.62 2.62 16.94
N PRO A 135 6.74 1.99 17.35
CA PRO A 135 7.91 1.86 16.49
C PRO A 135 7.51 1.22 15.16
N THR A 136 8.21 1.56 14.09
CA THR A 136 7.80 1.21 12.72
C THR A 136 7.65 -0.30 12.50
N VAL A 137 8.53 -1.09 13.12
CA VAL A 137 8.50 -2.56 13.05
C VAL A 137 7.17 -3.11 13.55
N THR A 138 6.77 -2.67 14.75
CA THR A 138 5.50 -3.08 15.37
C THR A 138 4.32 -2.49 14.61
N ALA A 139 4.40 -1.24 14.17
CA ALA A 139 3.37 -0.59 13.39
C ALA A 139 3.05 -1.32 12.07
N CYS A 140 4.07 -1.87 11.37
CA CYS A 140 3.87 -2.67 10.16
C CYS A 140 3.02 -3.91 10.45
N THR A 141 3.33 -4.59 11.55
CA THR A 141 2.63 -5.80 11.98
C THR A 141 1.18 -5.49 12.38
N THR A 142 0.99 -4.43 13.17
CA THR A 142 -0.33 -3.95 13.59
C THR A 142 -1.20 -3.55 12.40
N PHE A 143 -0.65 -2.80 11.44
CA PHE A 143 -1.37 -2.44 10.22
C PHE A 143 -1.78 -3.70 9.45
N ASN A 144 -0.85 -4.61 9.18
CA ASN A 144 -1.15 -5.83 8.43
C ASN A 144 -2.26 -6.65 9.11
N PHE A 145 -2.20 -6.81 10.43
CA PHE A 145 -3.19 -7.53 11.20
C PHE A 145 -4.58 -6.89 11.09
N LEU A 146 -4.69 -5.59 11.40
CA LEU A 146 -5.96 -4.86 11.35
C LEU A 146 -6.54 -4.79 9.93
N ASN A 147 -5.67 -4.70 8.94
CA ASN A 147 -6.07 -4.66 7.53
C ASN A 147 -6.64 -6.03 7.12
N VAL A 148 -6.01 -7.14 7.53
CA VAL A 148 -6.53 -8.50 7.26
C VAL A 148 -7.85 -8.77 7.98
N GLU A 149 -8.06 -8.16 9.15
CA GLU A 149 -9.35 -8.20 9.85
C GLU A 149 -10.47 -7.38 9.16
N ASP A 150 -10.19 -6.78 8.00
CA ASP A 150 -11.15 -5.96 7.23
C ASP A 150 -11.70 -4.77 8.04
N ARG A 151 -10.88 -4.23 8.94
CA ARG A 151 -11.18 -2.99 9.67
C ARG A 151 -10.88 -1.79 8.80
N ASN A 152 -11.58 -0.67 9.03
CA ASN A 152 -11.27 0.57 8.32
C ASN A 152 -10.01 1.23 8.92
N VAL A 153 -8.85 0.70 8.52
CA VAL A 153 -7.54 1.08 9.05
C VAL A 153 -6.71 1.81 7.99
N ALA A 154 -5.92 2.78 8.44
CA ALA A 154 -4.82 3.32 7.67
C ALA A 154 -3.55 3.35 8.52
N ALA A 155 -2.39 3.46 7.88
CA ALA A 155 -1.14 3.69 8.58
C ALA A 155 -0.36 4.88 8.01
N ALA A 156 0.25 5.68 8.87
CA ALA A 156 1.24 6.68 8.50
C ALA A 156 2.60 6.23 9.04
N MET A 157 3.55 5.94 8.16
CA MET A 157 4.76 5.20 8.49
C MET A 157 5.99 5.99 8.07
N ILE A 158 6.90 6.22 9.01
CA ILE A 158 8.25 6.74 8.77
C ILE A 158 9.20 5.54 8.77
N PRO A 159 10.12 5.38 7.79
CA PRO A 159 11.08 4.27 7.82
C PRO A 159 11.94 4.33 9.09
N PRO A 160 12.30 3.17 9.69
CA PRO A 160 13.18 3.18 10.85
C PRO A 160 14.58 3.65 10.44
N ALA A 161 15.29 4.37 11.31
CA ALA A 161 16.65 4.81 10.96
C ALA A 161 17.63 3.62 10.97
N HIS A 162 17.35 2.61 11.80
CA HIS A 162 18.17 1.41 11.94
C HIS A 162 17.29 0.16 11.89
N VAL A 163 17.81 -0.90 11.27
CA VAL A 163 17.17 -2.22 11.26
C VAL A 163 18.07 -3.17 12.02
N SER A 164 17.53 -3.83 13.05
CA SER A 164 18.31 -4.77 13.88
C SER A 164 18.33 -6.15 13.23
N ALA A 165 19.34 -6.96 13.51
CA ALA A 165 19.44 -8.34 12.96
C ALA A 165 18.24 -9.23 13.37
N GLY A 166 17.55 -8.92 14.46
CA GLY A 166 16.31 -9.62 14.85
C GLY A 166 15.13 -9.39 13.90
N ASP A 167 15.17 -8.32 13.10
CA ASP A 167 14.13 -7.95 12.13
C ASP A 167 14.32 -8.67 10.77
N GLU A 168 15.37 -9.48 10.64
CA GLU A 168 15.74 -10.21 9.42
C GLU A 168 14.63 -11.09 8.85
N PHE A 169 13.70 -11.57 9.68
CA PHE A 169 12.57 -12.40 9.26
C PHE A 169 11.78 -11.77 8.10
N TYR A 170 11.60 -10.44 8.12
CA TYR A 170 10.92 -9.70 7.05
C TYR A 170 11.79 -9.51 5.80
N LEU A 171 13.11 -9.40 5.96
CA LEU A 171 14.05 -9.30 4.83
C LEU A 171 14.22 -10.65 4.11
N GLN A 172 14.14 -11.75 4.85
CA GLN A 172 14.48 -13.10 4.38
C GLN A 172 13.34 -13.77 3.61
N ALA A 173 12.08 -13.58 4.02
CA ALA A 173 10.91 -14.13 3.33
C ALA A 173 10.84 -13.73 1.84
N GLY A 174 11.30 -12.52 1.50
CA GLY A 174 11.40 -12.03 0.13
C GLY A 174 12.64 -12.52 -0.65
N ARG A 175 13.69 -13.01 0.02
CA ARG A 175 14.90 -13.57 -0.62
C ARG A 175 14.72 -15.05 -0.91
N GLU A 176 14.19 -15.82 0.03
CA GLU A 176 14.00 -17.26 -0.11
C GLU A 176 13.02 -17.58 -1.24
N ARG A 177 11.91 -16.85 -1.35
CA ARG A 177 10.93 -17.03 -2.44
C ARG A 177 11.53 -16.73 -3.83
N ARG A 178 12.49 -15.79 -3.92
CA ARG A 178 13.19 -15.47 -5.18
C ARG A 178 14.31 -16.45 -5.49
N ALA A 179 15.03 -16.92 -4.48
CA ALA A 179 16.05 -17.95 -4.63
C ALA A 179 15.45 -19.27 -5.11
N LEU A 180 14.30 -19.67 -4.58
CA LEU A 180 13.58 -20.88 -5.00
C LEU A 180 13.06 -20.79 -6.45
N LEU A 181 12.66 -19.61 -6.90
CA LEU A 181 12.19 -19.39 -8.28
C LEU A 181 13.33 -19.21 -9.30
N ALA A 182 14.56 -18.98 -8.84
CA ALA A 182 15.75 -18.83 -9.67
C ALA A 182 16.63 -20.10 -9.70
N ALA A 183 16.17 -21.18 -9.06
CA ALA A 183 16.87 -22.45 -8.93
C ALA A 183 16.45 -23.51 -9.97
N ASP A 184 15.57 -23.15 -10.91
CA ASP A 184 15.17 -23.94 -12.10
C ASP A 184 15.62 -23.23 -13.39
#